data_AF-A0A929VFP1-F1
#
_entry.id   AF-A0A929VFP1-F1
#
_cell.length_a   1.000
_cell.length_b   1.000
_cell.length_c   1.000
_cell.angle_alpha   90.00
_cell.angle_beta   90.00
_cell.angle_gamma   90.00
#
_symmetry.space_group_name_H-M   'P 1'
#
loop_
_entity.id
_entity.type
_entity.pdbx_description
1 polymer ?
#
loop_
_entity_poly.entity_id
_entity_poly.type
_entity_poly.pdbx_seq_one_letter_code
_entity_poly.pdbx_strand_id
1 'polypeptide(L)'
;NERFRAMLSTKENVNLTTLGFEDEVAICMQALVTPIAIAGERLGTLFLYKKEGTYEIDDIILSEYGTTVVGLEMLRAVTEETAEENRRKQVVKSAMGTLSYSETEAMVHVFDELNGLEGVLVASKIADKVGITRSVIVNALRKFESAGVIESRSSGMKGTYIKVLNDYIYQEIQDAKERM
;
A
#
# COMPACT_ATOMS: atom_id res chain seq x y z
N ASN A 1 -18.54 5.34 -17.24
CA ASN A 1 -17.09 5.10 -17.10
C ASN A 1 -16.45 4.70 -18.43
N GLU A 2 -17.00 3.70 -19.17
CA GLU A 2 -16.47 3.30 -20.49
C GLU A 2 -16.39 4.42 -21.53
N ARG A 3 -17.38 5.33 -21.55
CA ARG A 3 -17.40 6.50 -22.45
C ARG A 3 -16.17 7.40 -22.30
N PHE A 4 -15.69 7.59 -21.07
CA PHE A 4 -14.45 8.34 -20.83
C PHE A 4 -13.22 7.53 -21.26
N ARG A 5 -13.19 6.23 -20.97
CA ARG A 5 -12.07 5.34 -21.35
C ARG A 5 -11.86 5.25 -22.86
N ALA A 6 -12.92 5.35 -23.66
CA ALA A 6 -12.85 5.37 -25.12
C ALA A 6 -12.23 6.65 -25.70
N MET A 7 -12.12 7.73 -24.91
CA MET A 7 -11.49 8.98 -25.35
C MET A 7 -9.97 8.88 -25.23
N LEU A 8 -9.31 8.85 -26.39
CA LEU A 8 -7.85 8.76 -26.55
C LEU A 8 -7.17 10.10 -26.88
N SER A 9 -7.96 11.13 -27.17
CA SER A 9 -7.50 12.49 -27.42
C SER A 9 -8.32 13.48 -26.59
N THR A 10 -7.81 14.69 -26.42
CA THR A 10 -8.61 15.79 -25.89
C THR A 10 -9.89 15.98 -26.70
N LYS A 11 -11.00 16.21 -26.00
CA LYS A 11 -12.31 16.55 -26.55
C LYS A 11 -12.81 17.80 -25.86
N GLU A 12 -12.89 18.88 -26.59
CA GLU A 12 -13.38 20.19 -26.17
C GLU A 12 -14.88 20.34 -26.44
N ASN A 13 -15.52 21.21 -25.65
CA ASN A 13 -16.92 21.63 -25.83
C ASN A 13 -17.92 20.45 -25.93
N VAL A 14 -17.62 19.35 -25.25
CA VAL A 14 -18.46 18.15 -25.22
C VAL A 14 -19.72 18.46 -24.42
N ASN A 15 -20.89 18.23 -25.02
CA ASN A 15 -22.15 18.38 -24.30
C ASN A 15 -22.31 17.26 -23.28
N LEU A 16 -22.62 17.60 -22.03
CA LEU A 16 -22.72 16.63 -20.94
C LEU A 16 -23.81 15.57 -21.17
N THR A 17 -24.87 15.89 -21.92
CA THR A 17 -25.89 14.88 -22.31
C THR A 17 -25.28 13.73 -23.11
N THR A 18 -24.29 13.99 -23.96
CA THR A 18 -23.57 12.94 -24.73
C THR A 18 -22.74 12.02 -23.82
N LEU A 19 -22.35 12.52 -22.65
CA LEU A 19 -21.65 11.76 -21.61
C LEU A 19 -22.62 11.03 -20.67
N GLY A 20 -23.93 11.25 -20.80
CA GLY A 20 -24.99 10.56 -20.04
C GLY A 20 -25.48 11.34 -18.81
N PHE A 21 -25.28 12.66 -18.76
CA PHE A 21 -25.89 13.51 -17.74
C PHE A 21 -27.28 13.97 -18.19
N GLU A 22 -28.30 13.83 -17.33
CA GLU A 22 -29.72 13.96 -17.70
C GLU A 22 -30.40 15.25 -17.20
N ASP A 23 -29.69 16.10 -16.44
CA ASP A 23 -30.27 17.33 -15.87
C ASP A 23 -30.46 18.45 -16.92
N GLU A 24 -31.49 19.29 -16.74
CA GLU A 24 -31.71 20.51 -17.55
C GLU A 24 -30.49 21.45 -17.52
N VAL A 25 -29.74 21.44 -16.41
CA VAL A 25 -28.49 22.20 -16.25
C VAL A 25 -27.38 21.68 -17.18
N ALA A 26 -27.37 20.37 -17.50
CA ALA A 26 -26.37 19.78 -18.39
C ALA A 26 -26.45 20.31 -19.83
N ILE A 27 -27.59 20.87 -20.23
CA ILE A 27 -27.82 21.43 -21.57
C ILE A 27 -26.97 22.68 -21.80
N CYS A 28 -26.82 23.53 -20.77
CA CYS A 28 -26.00 24.74 -20.87
C CYS A 28 -24.51 24.48 -20.60
N MET A 29 -24.15 23.29 -20.12
CA MET A 29 -22.77 22.98 -19.73
C MET A 29 -21.96 22.45 -20.91
N GLN A 30 -20.71 22.88 -20.97
CA GLN A 30 -19.71 22.36 -21.90
C GLN A 30 -18.58 21.72 -21.10
N ALA A 31 -18.06 20.61 -21.61
CA ALA A 31 -16.96 19.88 -20.99
C ALA A 31 -15.71 19.84 -21.87
N LEU A 32 -14.56 19.86 -21.19
CA LEU A 32 -13.26 19.53 -21.75
C LEU A 32 -12.79 18.22 -21.12
N VAL A 33 -12.56 17.22 -21.95
CA VAL A 33 -12.15 15.88 -21.55
C VAL A 33 -10.77 15.62 -22.10
N THR A 34 -9.76 15.51 -21.23
CA THR A 34 -8.37 15.25 -21.64
C THR A 34 -7.89 13.95 -21.00
N PRO A 35 -7.43 12.95 -21.78
CA PRO A 35 -6.87 11.73 -21.22
C PRO A 35 -5.56 12.04 -20.50
N ILE A 36 -5.38 11.47 -19.30
CA ILE A 36 -4.09 11.49 -18.61
C ILE A 36 -3.36 10.22 -19.03
N ALA A 37 -2.34 10.38 -19.87
CA ALA A 37 -1.55 9.27 -20.40
C ALA A 37 -0.06 9.63 -20.41
N ILE A 38 0.77 8.64 -20.13
CA ILE A 38 2.23 8.80 -20.05
C ILE A 38 2.90 7.47 -20.39
N ALA A 39 4.03 7.54 -21.10
CA ALA A 39 4.79 6.36 -21.56
C ALA A 39 3.94 5.32 -22.34
N GLY A 40 2.88 5.75 -23.02
CA GLY A 40 1.97 4.86 -23.76
C GLY A 40 0.89 4.20 -22.91
N GLU A 41 0.86 4.45 -21.60
CA GLU A 41 -0.16 3.95 -20.69
C GLU A 41 -1.18 5.04 -20.32
N ARG A 42 -2.46 4.66 -20.24
CA ARG A 42 -3.56 5.56 -19.88
C ARG A 42 -3.85 5.47 -18.39
N LEU A 43 -3.45 6.49 -17.64
CA LEU A 43 -3.62 6.56 -16.19
C LEU A 43 -5.01 7.04 -15.77
N GLY A 44 -5.65 7.89 -16.57
CA GLY A 44 -6.90 8.50 -16.16
C GLY A 44 -7.52 9.44 -17.17
N THR A 45 -8.38 10.34 -16.67
CA THR A 45 -9.08 11.34 -17.48
C THR A 45 -9.30 12.58 -16.63
N LEU A 46 -8.81 13.71 -17.12
CA LEU A 46 -9.18 15.02 -16.61
C LEU A 46 -10.52 15.42 -17.24
N PHE A 47 -11.51 15.72 -16.39
CA PHE A 47 -12.82 16.16 -16.80
C PHE A 47 -13.08 17.55 -16.21
N LEU A 48 -13.14 18.56 -17.08
CA LEU A 48 -13.47 19.93 -16.73
C LEU A 48 -14.82 20.27 -17.35
N TYR A 49 -15.63 21.09 -16.67
CA TYR A 49 -16.88 21.59 -17.22
C TYR A 49 -17.13 23.04 -16.80
N LYS A 50 -17.83 23.80 -17.64
CA LYS A 50 -18.30 25.16 -17.33
C LYS A 50 -19.70 25.41 -17.90
N LYS A 51 -20.46 26.30 -17.26
CA LYS A 51 -21.88 26.59 -17.55
C LYS A 51 -22.08 27.57 -18.71
N GLU A 52 -21.14 28.48 -18.94
CA GLU A 52 -21.25 29.50 -19.98
C GLU A 52 -19.89 29.70 -20.65
N GLY A 53 -19.90 29.91 -21.97
CA GLY A 53 -18.70 30.06 -22.80
C GLY A 53 -18.12 28.75 -23.32
N THR A 54 -17.29 28.85 -24.37
CA THR A 54 -16.58 27.73 -24.99
C THR A 54 -15.16 27.61 -24.47
N TYR A 55 -14.65 26.38 -24.41
CA TYR A 55 -13.23 26.12 -24.29
C TYR A 55 -12.53 26.55 -25.57
N GLU A 56 -11.54 27.42 -25.42
CA GLU A 56 -10.71 27.92 -26.51
C GLU A 56 -9.39 27.14 -26.60
N ILE A 57 -8.57 27.46 -27.61
CA ILE A 57 -7.29 26.78 -27.83
C ILE A 57 -6.38 26.90 -26.60
N ASP A 58 -6.36 28.06 -25.94
CA ASP A 58 -5.56 28.26 -24.73
C ASP A 58 -5.99 27.35 -23.59
N ASP A 59 -7.30 27.10 -23.43
CA ASP A 59 -7.81 26.15 -22.44
C ASP A 59 -7.38 24.71 -22.75
N ILE A 60 -7.39 24.33 -24.03
CA ILE A 60 -6.96 23.00 -24.50
C ILE A 60 -5.47 22.82 -24.21
N ILE A 61 -4.63 23.80 -24.58
CA ILE A 61 -3.19 23.80 -24.32
C ILE A 61 -2.94 23.64 -22.82
N LEU A 62 -3.57 24.49 -21.99
CA LEU A 62 -3.40 24.42 -20.53
C LEU A 62 -3.84 23.07 -19.97
N SER A 63 -4.93 22.48 -20.48
CA SER A 63 -5.39 21.16 -20.07
C SER A 63 -4.40 20.06 -20.45
N GLU A 64 -3.86 20.07 -21.66
CA GLU A 64 -2.89 19.06 -22.12
C GLU A 64 -1.56 19.15 -21.36
N TYR A 65 -1.05 20.36 -21.13
CA TYR A 65 0.11 20.59 -20.27
C TYR A 65 -0.19 20.14 -18.83
N GLY A 66 -1.36 20.50 -18.30
CA GLY A 66 -1.79 20.12 -16.95
C GLY A 66 -1.88 18.60 -16.77
N THR A 67 -2.49 17.89 -17.72
CA THR A 67 -2.57 16.42 -17.68
C THR A 67 -1.21 15.75 -17.80
N THR A 68 -0.25 16.34 -18.52
CA THR A 68 1.13 15.84 -18.57
C THR A 68 1.80 15.93 -17.21
N VAL A 69 1.68 17.07 -16.52
CA VAL A 69 2.23 17.25 -15.16
C VAL A 69 1.56 16.31 -14.16
N VAL A 70 0.22 16.21 -14.20
CA VAL A 70 -0.51 15.27 -13.34
C VAL A 70 -0.10 13.83 -13.62
N GLY A 71 0.08 13.45 -14.89
CA GLY A 71 0.55 12.12 -15.27
C GLY A 71 1.93 11.79 -14.71
N LEU A 72 2.86 12.76 -14.73
CA LEU A 72 4.19 12.62 -14.12
C LEU A 72 4.10 12.41 -12.61
N GLU A 73 3.30 13.20 -11.90
CA GLU A 73 3.13 13.07 -10.45
C GLU A 73 2.42 11.76 -10.07
N MET A 74 1.46 11.29 -10.88
CA MET A 74 0.83 9.98 -10.68
C MET A 74 1.86 8.84 -10.81
N LEU A 75 2.70 8.84 -11.85
CA LEU A 75 3.77 7.83 -11.98
C LEU A 75 4.75 7.89 -10.81
N ARG A 76 5.13 9.10 -10.39
CA ARG A 76 6.03 9.30 -9.27
C ARG A 76 5.43 8.72 -7.99
N ALA A 77 4.17 9.03 -7.69
CA ALA A 77 3.47 8.51 -6.51
C ALA A 77 3.45 6.97 -6.49
N VAL A 78 3.10 6.34 -7.62
CA VAL A 78 3.11 4.86 -7.73
C VAL A 78 4.52 4.29 -7.53
N THR A 79 5.54 4.96 -8.08
CA THR A 79 6.94 4.53 -7.94
C THR A 79 7.41 4.65 -6.49
N GLU A 80 7.10 5.75 -5.81
CA GLU A 80 7.45 5.98 -4.40
C GLU A 80 6.74 4.98 -3.50
N GLU A 81 5.43 4.73 -3.72
CA GLU A 81 4.67 3.72 -2.97
C GLU A 81 5.25 2.31 -3.17
N THR A 82 5.55 1.92 -4.42
CA THR A 82 6.16 0.63 -4.74
C THR A 82 7.55 0.48 -4.10
N ALA A 83 8.36 1.55 -4.12
CA ALA A 83 9.68 1.55 -3.50
C ALA A 83 9.58 1.38 -1.98
N GLU A 84 8.62 2.04 -1.34
CA GLU A 84 8.39 1.92 0.09
C GLU A 84 7.84 0.53 0.46
N GLU A 85 6.92 -0.02 -0.32
CA GLU A 85 6.42 -1.38 -0.14
C GLU A 85 7.56 -2.41 -0.22
N ASN A 86 8.43 -2.29 -1.23
CA ASN A 86 9.59 -3.13 -1.40
C ASN A 86 10.59 -3.00 -0.24
N ARG A 87 10.81 -1.77 0.26
CA ARG A 87 11.64 -1.53 1.44
C ARG A 87 11.08 -2.23 2.67
N ARG A 88 9.77 -2.10 2.91
CA ARG A 88 9.08 -2.77 4.04
C ARG A 88 9.23 -4.29 3.97
N LYS A 89 9.03 -4.91 2.79
CA LYS A 89 9.27 -6.35 2.59
C LYS A 89 10.73 -6.74 2.83
N GLN A 90 11.67 -5.95 2.32
CA GLN A 90 13.10 -6.24 2.45
C GLN A 90 13.60 -6.19 3.90
N VAL A 91 13.07 -5.28 4.72
CA VAL A 91 13.38 -5.20 6.16
C VAL A 91 12.99 -6.51 6.86
N VAL A 92 11.78 -7.02 6.60
CA VAL A 92 11.31 -8.28 7.18
C VAL A 92 12.17 -9.45 6.70
N LYS A 93 12.42 -9.55 5.39
CA LYS A 93 13.28 -10.62 4.83
C LYS A 93 14.67 -10.62 5.43
N SER A 94 15.28 -9.45 5.57
CA SER A 94 16.59 -9.30 6.19
C SER A 94 16.56 -9.76 7.65
N ALA A 95 15.54 -9.35 8.41
CA ALA A 95 15.40 -9.75 9.80
C ALA A 95 15.22 -11.27 9.95
N MET A 96 14.36 -11.88 9.13
CA MET A 96 14.19 -13.35 9.05
C MET A 96 15.51 -14.07 8.74
N GLY A 97 16.32 -13.52 7.82
CA GLY A 97 17.62 -14.07 7.47
C GLY A 97 18.66 -14.05 8.61
N THR A 98 18.43 -13.28 9.68
CA THR A 98 19.31 -13.28 10.87
C THR A 98 18.93 -14.33 11.91
N LEU A 99 17.78 -14.99 11.76
CA LEU A 99 17.33 -16.04 12.66
C LEU A 99 18.01 -17.37 12.35
N SER A 100 18.39 -18.10 13.39
CA SER A 100 18.74 -19.52 13.30
C SER A 100 17.48 -20.38 13.11
N TYR A 101 17.64 -21.63 12.67
CA TYR A 101 16.52 -22.54 12.46
C TYR A 101 15.58 -22.64 13.67
N SER A 102 16.13 -22.86 14.88
CA SER A 102 15.33 -22.92 16.11
C SER A 102 14.69 -21.58 16.49
N GLU A 103 15.30 -20.45 16.13
CA GLU A 103 14.67 -19.14 16.33
C GLU A 103 13.51 -18.93 15.36
N THR A 104 13.65 -19.33 14.10
CA THR A 104 12.55 -19.27 13.12
C THR A 104 11.37 -20.14 13.55
N GLU A 105 11.64 -21.38 13.96
CA GLU A 105 10.62 -22.30 14.52
C GLU A 105 9.90 -21.67 15.72
N ALA A 106 10.67 -21.09 16.65
CA ALA A 106 10.12 -20.39 17.80
C ALA A 106 9.20 -19.22 17.40
N MET A 107 9.58 -18.46 16.38
CA MET A 107 8.82 -17.30 15.91
C MET A 107 7.51 -17.70 15.24
N VAL A 108 7.47 -18.80 14.49
CA VAL A 108 6.19 -19.33 13.95
C VAL A 108 5.17 -19.52 15.07
N HIS A 109 5.57 -20.17 16.16
CA HIS A 109 4.68 -20.39 17.30
C HIS A 109 4.32 -19.11 18.07
N VAL A 110 5.26 -18.16 18.17
CA VAL A 110 5.00 -16.88 18.84
C VAL A 110 3.98 -16.05 18.08
N PHE A 111 4.11 -15.94 16.76
CA PHE A 111 3.17 -15.17 15.94
C PHE A 111 1.81 -15.86 15.79
N ASP A 112 1.76 -17.21 15.80
CA ASP A 112 0.52 -17.99 15.89
C ASP A 112 -0.24 -17.70 17.21
N GLU A 113 0.45 -17.60 18.36
CA GLU A 113 -0.19 -17.31 19.65
C GLU A 113 -0.55 -15.80 19.79
N LEU A 114 0.16 -14.90 19.12
CA LEU A 114 -0.14 -13.46 19.13
C LEU A 114 -1.49 -13.16 18.44
N ASN A 115 -1.77 -13.83 17.31
CA ASN A 115 -3.04 -13.78 16.58
C ASN A 115 -3.65 -12.37 16.36
N GLY A 116 -2.82 -11.41 15.98
CA GLY A 116 -3.20 -10.02 15.75
C GLY A 116 -1.99 -9.10 15.78
N LEU A 117 -2.16 -7.82 15.43
CA LEU A 117 -1.04 -6.86 15.35
C LEU A 117 -0.43 -6.49 16.71
N GLU A 118 -1.12 -6.74 17.81
CA GLU A 118 -0.70 -6.36 19.16
C GLU A 118 -1.17 -7.40 20.19
N GLY A 119 -0.38 -7.63 21.24
CA GLY A 119 -0.76 -8.55 22.30
C GLY A 119 0.32 -8.78 23.35
N VAL A 120 -0.03 -9.49 24.43
CA VAL A 120 0.90 -9.83 25.51
C VAL A 120 1.30 -11.30 25.41
N LEU A 121 2.59 -11.55 25.29
CA LEU A 121 3.16 -12.88 25.13
C LEU A 121 3.97 -13.28 26.37
N VAL A 122 3.75 -14.52 26.82
CA VAL A 122 4.49 -15.12 27.92
C VAL A 122 5.48 -16.14 27.34
N ALA A 123 6.73 -15.73 27.16
CA ALA A 123 7.75 -16.54 26.49
C ALA A 123 8.00 -17.91 27.15
N SER A 124 7.86 -18.03 28.48
CA SER A 124 7.99 -19.32 29.16
C SER A 124 6.89 -20.31 28.76
N LYS A 125 5.63 -19.85 28.65
CA LYS A 125 4.50 -20.69 28.25
C LYS A 125 4.67 -21.27 26.84
N ILE A 126 5.23 -20.47 25.93
CA ILE A 126 5.49 -20.89 24.54
C ILE A 126 6.69 -21.83 24.49
N ALA A 127 7.76 -21.52 25.24
CA ALA A 127 8.93 -22.38 25.38
C ALA A 127 8.56 -23.79 25.86
N ASP A 128 7.75 -23.89 26.90
CA ASP A 128 7.29 -25.17 27.47
C ASP A 128 6.41 -25.97 26.49
N LYS A 129 5.60 -25.30 25.68
CA LYS A 129 4.70 -25.93 24.70
C LYS A 129 5.44 -26.51 23.49
N VAL A 130 6.51 -25.84 23.05
CA VAL A 130 7.28 -26.19 21.84
C VAL A 130 8.52 -27.02 22.19
N GLY A 131 8.94 -27.05 23.46
CA GLY A 131 10.13 -27.80 23.88
C GLY A 131 11.45 -27.09 23.57
N ILE A 132 11.43 -25.76 23.50
CA ILE A 132 12.61 -24.91 23.25
C ILE A 132 12.96 -24.10 24.50
N THR A 133 14.17 -23.54 24.56
CA THR A 133 14.56 -22.67 25.67
C THR A 133 13.96 -21.26 25.51
N ARG A 134 13.55 -20.64 26.62
CA ARG A 134 13.03 -19.25 26.62
C ARG A 134 14.01 -18.25 25.99
N SER A 135 15.31 -18.48 26.09
CA SER A 135 16.33 -17.61 25.51
C SER A 135 16.27 -17.55 23.98
N VAL A 136 15.89 -18.64 23.30
CA VAL A 136 15.69 -18.67 21.85
C VAL A 136 14.61 -17.67 21.44
N ILE A 137 13.45 -17.70 22.11
CA ILE A 137 12.35 -16.76 21.86
C ILE A 137 12.79 -15.31 22.11
N VAL A 138 13.43 -15.06 23.26
CA VAL A 138 13.85 -13.69 23.63
C VAL A 138 14.89 -13.13 22.64
N ASN A 139 15.84 -13.96 22.19
CA ASN A 139 16.85 -13.54 21.22
C ASN A 139 16.24 -13.23 19.85
N ALA A 140 15.32 -14.07 19.37
CA ALA A 140 14.62 -13.83 18.12
C ALA A 140 13.77 -12.54 18.17
N LEU A 141 13.03 -12.32 19.25
CA LEU A 141 12.27 -11.08 19.46
C LEU A 141 13.17 -9.83 19.47
N ARG A 142 14.35 -9.91 20.11
CA ARG A 142 15.33 -8.81 20.08
C ARG A 142 15.86 -8.50 18.68
N LYS A 143 16.04 -9.52 17.82
CA LYS A 143 16.46 -9.33 16.42
C LYS A 143 15.38 -8.60 15.61
N PHE A 144 14.12 -8.96 15.79
CA PHE A 144 13.00 -8.25 15.15
C PHE A 144 12.81 -6.84 15.67
N GLU A 145 12.97 -6.62 16.98
CA GLU A 145 12.92 -5.28 17.56
C GLU A 145 14.06 -4.39 17.04
N SER A 146 15.27 -4.95 16.94
CA SER A 146 16.44 -4.24 16.38
C SER A 146 16.26 -3.88 14.90
N ALA A 147 15.53 -4.71 14.14
CA ALA A 147 15.20 -4.46 12.74
C ALA A 147 13.98 -3.54 12.55
N GLY A 148 13.33 -3.10 13.62
CA GLY A 148 12.11 -2.29 13.55
C GLY A 148 10.90 -3.03 12.98
N VAL A 149 10.88 -4.37 13.06
CA VAL A 149 9.74 -5.20 12.64
C VAL A 149 8.67 -5.23 13.73
N ILE A 150 9.09 -5.21 15.00
CA ILE A 150 8.23 -5.17 16.18
C ILE A 150 8.72 -4.13 17.18
N GLU A 151 7.84 -3.72 18.09
CA GLU A 151 8.18 -3.03 19.33
C GLU A 151 7.83 -3.95 20.51
N SER A 152 8.75 -4.07 21.47
CA SER A 152 8.52 -4.87 22.67
C SER A 152 8.54 -4.00 23.94
N ARG A 153 7.64 -4.27 24.89
CA ARG A 153 7.61 -3.64 26.20
C ARG A 153 7.43 -4.68 27.29
N SER A 154 8.41 -4.76 28.20
CA SER A 154 8.32 -5.68 29.34
C SER A 154 7.17 -5.26 30.27
N SER A 155 6.27 -6.20 30.57
CA SER A 155 5.21 -6.06 31.58
C SER A 155 5.55 -6.86 32.85
N GLY A 156 6.83 -7.15 33.06
CA GLY A 156 7.31 -7.96 34.18
C GLY A 156 6.76 -9.38 34.14
N MET A 157 6.12 -9.82 35.23
CA MET A 157 5.57 -11.17 35.36
C MET A 157 4.37 -11.45 34.43
N LYS A 158 3.70 -10.40 33.93
CA LYS A 158 2.56 -10.56 33.00
C LYS A 158 2.99 -10.98 31.58
N GLY A 159 4.28 -10.88 31.28
CA GLY A 159 4.83 -11.18 29.96
C GLY A 159 5.41 -9.93 29.27
N THR A 160 5.59 -10.03 27.97
CA THR A 160 6.08 -8.95 27.11
C THR A 160 4.96 -8.53 26.19
N TYR A 161 4.60 -7.25 26.23
CA TYR A 161 3.72 -6.67 25.22
C TYR A 161 4.49 -6.53 23.93
N ILE A 162 3.90 -6.98 22.82
CA ILE A 162 4.49 -6.90 21.49
C ILE A 162 3.50 -6.18 20.58
N LYS A 163 4.02 -5.25 19.80
CA LYS A 163 3.33 -4.57 18.71
C LYS A 163 4.07 -4.81 17.41
N VAL A 164 3.37 -5.28 16.39
CA VAL A 164 3.92 -5.46 15.05
C VAL A 164 3.92 -4.12 14.34
N LEU A 165 5.10 -3.67 13.93
CA LEU A 165 5.29 -2.43 13.16
C LEU A 165 5.21 -2.69 11.65
N ASN A 166 5.55 -3.92 11.24
CA ASN A 166 5.55 -4.33 9.85
C ASN A 166 4.80 -5.66 9.67
N ASP A 167 3.58 -5.57 9.14
CA ASP A 167 2.64 -6.68 8.92
C ASP A 167 3.11 -7.71 7.87
N TYR A 168 4.07 -7.37 7.01
CA TYR A 168 4.71 -8.34 6.11
C TYR A 168 5.40 -9.49 6.86
N ILE A 169 5.64 -9.36 8.17
CA ILE A 169 6.16 -10.47 8.98
C ILE A 169 5.23 -11.69 8.97
N TYR A 170 3.91 -11.51 8.92
CA TYR A 170 2.97 -12.65 8.90
C TYR A 170 3.09 -13.47 7.62
N GLN A 171 3.33 -12.80 6.48
CA GLN A 171 3.56 -13.47 5.22
C GLN A 171 4.86 -14.28 5.26
N GLU A 172 5.97 -13.69 5.72
CA GLU A 172 7.26 -14.40 5.80
C GLU A 172 7.26 -15.53 6.84
N ILE A 173 6.51 -15.38 7.95
CA ILE A 173 6.34 -16.45 8.95
C ILE A 173 5.52 -17.60 8.37
N GLN A 174 4.47 -17.31 7.60
CA GLN A 174 3.68 -18.33 6.91
C GLN A 174 4.52 -19.07 5.86
N ASP A 175 5.27 -18.34 5.05
CA ASP A 175 6.21 -18.93 4.08
C ASP A 175 7.27 -19.80 4.77
N ALA A 176 7.77 -19.39 5.95
CA ALA A 176 8.71 -20.17 6.73
C ALA A 176 8.06 -21.47 7.26
N LYS A 177 6.82 -21.39 7.75
CA LYS A 177 6.05 -22.53 8.25
C LYS A 177 5.81 -23.60 7.18
N GLU A 178 5.65 -23.20 5.92
CA GLU A 178 5.47 -24.13 4.79
C GLU A 178 6.77 -24.80 4.33
N ARG A 179 7.94 -24.21 4.66
CA ARG A 179 9.26 -24.75 4.31
C ARG A 179 9.83 -25.70 5.36
N MET A 180 9.19 -25.79 6.52
CA MET A 180 9.59 -26.64 7.65
C MET A 180 8.89 -27.99 7.60
#